data_AF-A0A6P3GIJ4-F1
#
_entry.id   AF-A0A6P3GIJ4-F1
#
_cell.length_a   1.000
_cell.length_b   1.000
_cell.length_c   1.000
_cell.angle_alpha   90.00
_cell.angle_beta   90.00
_cell.angle_gamma   90.00
#
_symmetry.space_group_name_H-M   'P 1'
#
loop_
_entity.id
_entity.type
_entity.pdbx_description
1 polymer ?
#
loop_
_entity_poly.entity_id
_entity_poly.type
_entity_poly.pdbx_seq_one_letter_code
_entity_poly.pdbx_strand_id
1 'polypeptide(L)'
;MVALSDLASALESYRGRDRLIRTLGYCCQLVGGVLVEQCPARSEVGTRLLALSSQLSHCRVVLRLFDDAAMFIYTKQYGLGAEEEDVFVRCVSILSNLADQLYYPCEHVAWAADAKILHVDSARWWTLSTTLWGLSLLLGVASC
;
A
#
# COMPACT_ATOMS: atom_id res chain seq x y z
N MET A 1 -3.95 27.12 -17.21
CA MET A 1 -3.48 26.21 -18.27
C MET A 1 -2.20 25.48 -17.86
N VAL A 2 -1.16 26.17 -17.38
CA VAL A 2 0.11 25.54 -16.89
C VAL A 2 -0.14 24.45 -15.82
N ALA A 3 -0.97 24.74 -14.81
CA ALA A 3 -1.28 23.75 -13.78
C ALA A 3 -2.02 22.49 -14.30
N LEU A 4 -2.75 22.59 -15.41
CA LEU A 4 -3.51 21.47 -16.00
C LEU A 4 -2.61 20.61 -16.90
N SER A 5 -1.67 21.22 -17.61
CA SER A 5 -0.64 20.51 -18.37
C SER A 5 0.36 19.81 -17.45
N ASP A 6 0.71 20.42 -16.31
CA ASP A 6 1.60 19.81 -15.31
C ASP A 6 0.91 18.65 -14.57
N LEU A 7 -0.41 18.74 -14.37
CA LEU A 7 -1.19 17.64 -13.81
C LEU A 7 -1.33 16.49 -14.81
N ALA A 8 -1.51 16.80 -16.10
CA ALA A 8 -1.56 15.83 -17.18
C ALA A 8 -0.20 15.10 -17.35
N SER A 9 0.92 15.83 -17.32
CA SER A 9 2.26 15.22 -17.39
C SER A 9 2.61 14.42 -16.13
N ALA A 10 2.16 14.86 -14.95
CA ALA A 10 2.29 14.07 -13.73
C ALA A 10 1.47 12.77 -13.79
N LEU A 11 0.27 12.81 -14.38
CA LEU A 11 -0.60 11.65 -14.60
C LEU A 11 -0.02 10.64 -15.61
N GLU A 12 0.74 11.10 -16.61
CA GLU A 12 1.45 10.22 -17.55
C GLU A 12 2.52 9.38 -16.86
N SER A 13 3.13 9.90 -15.79
CA SER A 13 4.07 9.12 -15.00
C SER A 13 3.33 8.16 -14.05
N TYR A 14 3.70 6.88 -14.05
CA TYR A 14 3.14 5.89 -13.10
C TYR A 14 3.26 6.36 -11.64
N ARG A 15 4.41 6.97 -11.30
CA ARG A 15 4.71 7.50 -9.97
C ARG A 15 3.84 8.70 -9.59
N GLY A 16 3.51 9.57 -10.54
CA GLY A 16 2.60 10.69 -10.33
C GLY A 16 1.15 10.22 -10.22
N ARG A 17 0.74 9.19 -10.98
CA ARG A 17 -0.56 8.55 -10.83
C ARG A 17 -0.76 7.93 -9.44
N ASP A 18 0.18 7.14 -8.92
CA ASP A 18 0.08 6.61 -7.54
C ASP A 18 -0.01 7.74 -6.50
N ARG A 19 0.79 8.79 -6.67
CA ARG A 19 0.78 9.94 -5.76
C ARG A 19 -0.58 10.64 -5.77
N LEU A 20 -1.19 10.84 -6.94
CA LEU A 20 -2.52 11.45 -7.05
C LEU A 20 -3.62 10.58 -6.45
N ILE A 21 -3.64 9.28 -6.75
CA ILE A 21 -4.64 8.34 -6.20
C ILE A 21 -4.57 8.33 -4.67
N ARG A 22 -3.35 8.37 -4.11
CA ARG A 22 -3.13 8.45 -2.66
C ARG A 22 -3.63 9.76 -2.06
N THR A 23 -3.28 10.90 -2.66
CA THR A 23 -3.73 12.21 -2.16
C THR A 23 -5.25 12.30 -2.20
N LEU A 24 -5.87 11.87 -3.30
CA LEU A 24 -7.33 11.85 -3.43
C LEU A 24 -7.97 10.89 -2.42
N GLY A 25 -7.43 9.68 -2.26
CA GLY A 25 -7.91 8.71 -1.28
C GLY A 25 -7.92 9.28 0.15
N TYR A 26 -6.81 9.86 0.59
CA TYR A 26 -6.73 10.46 1.94
C TYR A 26 -7.57 11.73 2.09
N CYS A 27 -7.65 12.58 1.06
CA CYS A 27 -8.55 13.74 1.09
C CYS A 27 -10.00 13.31 1.23
N CYS A 28 -10.44 12.31 0.47
CA CYS A 28 -11.79 11.76 0.57
C CYS A 28 -12.05 11.08 1.92
N GLN A 29 -11.06 10.39 2.48
CA GLN A 29 -11.16 9.79 3.81
C GLN A 29 -11.28 10.85 4.92
N LEU A 30 -10.46 11.91 4.85
CA LEU A 30 -10.48 13.00 5.83
C LEU A 30 -11.78 13.80 5.75
N VAL A 31 -12.17 14.25 4.55
CA VAL A 31 -13.40 15.02 4.34
C VAL A 31 -14.62 14.15 4.64
N GLY A 32 -14.61 12.90 4.21
CA GLY A 32 -15.68 11.93 4.48
C GLY A 32 -15.87 11.69 5.97
N GLY A 33 -14.79 11.45 6.71
CA GLY A 33 -14.82 11.24 8.16
C GLY A 33 -15.35 12.45 8.92
N VAL A 34 -14.83 13.65 8.60
CA VAL A 34 -15.28 14.90 9.23
C VAL A 34 -16.76 15.18 8.92
N LEU A 35 -17.24 14.93 7.69
CA LEU A 35 -18.64 15.13 7.34
C LEU A 35 -19.58 14.16 8.07
N VAL A 36 -19.19 12.89 8.23
CA VAL A 36 -19.99 11.89 8.95
C VAL A 36 -20.07 12.24 10.43
N GLU A 37 -18.98 12.70 11.04
CA GLU A 37 -18.90 12.95 12.48
C GLU A 37 -19.51 14.30 12.90
N GLN A 38 -19.27 15.37 12.12
CA GLN A 38 -19.68 16.73 12.51
C GLN A 38 -21.00 17.19 11.88
N CYS A 39 -21.43 16.59 10.77
CA CYS A 39 -22.59 17.06 10.00
C CYS A 39 -23.55 15.91 9.67
N PRO A 40 -24.47 15.51 10.57
CA PRO A 40 -25.42 14.44 10.29
C PRO A 40 -26.31 14.72 9.06
N ALA A 41 -26.59 16.00 8.75
CA ALA A 41 -27.31 16.41 7.55
C ALA A 41 -26.56 16.16 6.22
N ARG A 42 -25.24 15.99 6.25
CA ARG A 42 -24.39 15.65 5.09
C ARG A 42 -23.70 14.28 5.24
N SER A 43 -24.15 13.48 6.21
CA SER A 43 -23.61 12.15 6.50
C SER A 43 -23.65 11.23 5.27
N GLU A 44 -24.67 11.36 4.42
CA GLU A 44 -24.75 10.58 3.18
C GLU A 44 -23.59 10.89 2.21
N VAL A 45 -23.24 12.16 2.04
CA VAL A 45 -22.11 12.58 1.20
C VAL A 45 -20.78 12.13 1.81
N GLY A 46 -20.66 12.23 3.14
CA GLY A 46 -19.47 11.74 3.86
C GLY A 46 -19.29 10.23 3.71
N THR A 47 -20.37 9.46 3.78
CA THR A 47 -20.36 8.00 3.57
C THR A 47 -19.95 7.64 2.15
N ARG A 48 -20.44 8.38 1.14
CA ARG A 48 -20.04 8.18 -0.27
C ARG A 48 -18.56 8.52 -0.50
N LEU A 49 -18.03 9.57 0.15
CA LEU A 49 -16.61 9.92 0.11
C LEU A 49 -15.73 8.84 0.75
N LEU A 50 -16.18 8.24 1.86
CA LEU A 50 -15.50 7.11 2.50
C LEU A 50 -15.51 5.85 1.62
N ALA A 51 -16.63 5.58 0.94
CA ALA A 51 -16.71 4.49 -0.02
C ALA A 51 -15.75 4.71 -1.21
N LEU A 52 -15.67 5.95 -1.70
CA LEU A 52 -14.73 6.33 -2.75
C LEU A 52 -13.27 6.16 -2.29
N SER A 53 -12.92 6.59 -1.08
CA SER A 53 -11.55 6.42 -0.56
C SER A 53 -11.18 4.94 -0.39
N SER A 54 -12.12 4.10 0.04
CA SER A 54 -11.93 2.64 0.08
C SER A 54 -11.65 2.07 -1.32
N GLN A 55 -12.43 2.43 -2.33
CA GLN A 55 -12.21 1.98 -3.71
C GLN A 55 -10.88 2.47 -4.29
N LEU A 56 -10.48 3.71 -4.00
CA LEU A 56 -9.17 4.23 -4.39
C LEU A 56 -8.01 3.47 -3.71
N SER A 57 -8.17 3.10 -2.44
CA SER A 57 -7.19 2.26 -1.74
C SER A 57 -7.10 0.86 -2.36
N HIS A 58 -8.22 0.22 -2.68
CA HIS A 58 -8.23 -1.07 -3.38
C HIS A 58 -7.56 -0.98 -4.76
N CYS A 59 -7.83 0.09 -5.52
CA CYS A 59 -7.18 0.35 -6.80
C CYS A 59 -5.64 0.43 -6.65
N ARG A 60 -5.13 1.05 -5.58
CA ARG A 60 -3.68 1.10 -5.33
C ARG A 60 -3.06 -0.26 -5.05
N VAL A 61 -3.75 -1.15 -4.34
CA VAL A 61 -3.27 -2.53 -4.11
C VAL A 61 -3.13 -3.27 -5.44
N VAL A 62 -4.11 -3.13 -6.33
CA VAL A 62 -4.06 -3.72 -7.68
C VAL A 62 -2.93 -3.10 -8.50
N LEU A 63 -2.75 -1.78 -8.46
CA LEU A 63 -1.66 -1.12 -9.18
C LEU A 63 -0.28 -1.56 -8.66
N ARG A 64 -0.14 -1.77 -7.35
CA ARG A 64 1.07 -2.34 -6.75
C ARG A 64 1.33 -3.78 -7.17
N LEU A 65 0.31 -4.63 -7.31
CA LEU A 65 0.47 -6.00 -7.82
C LEU A 65 1.24 -6.03 -9.16
N PHE A 66 0.95 -5.09 -10.05
CA PHE A 66 1.65 -4.98 -11.33
C PHE A 66 3.10 -4.49 -11.20
N ASP A 67 3.42 -3.76 -10.13
CA ASP A 67 4.76 -3.25 -9.83
C ASP A 67 5.60 -4.27 -9.02
N ASP A 68 4.95 -5.10 -8.20
CA ASP A 68 5.59 -6.10 -7.34
C ASP A 68 6.34 -7.17 -8.14
N ALA A 69 5.90 -7.48 -9.36
CA ALA A 69 6.64 -8.37 -10.26
C ALA A 69 7.96 -7.74 -10.75
N ALA A 70 7.96 -6.44 -11.05
CA ALA A 70 9.17 -5.71 -11.43
C ALA A 70 10.09 -5.51 -10.23
N MET A 71 9.52 -5.24 -9.05
CA MET A 71 10.25 -5.14 -7.79
C MET A 71 10.86 -6.48 -7.38
N PHE A 72 10.15 -7.60 -7.55
CA PHE A 72 10.65 -8.95 -7.30
C PHE A 72 11.85 -9.29 -8.20
N ILE A 73 11.80 -8.91 -9.48
CA ILE A 73 12.93 -9.08 -10.41
C ILE A 73 14.11 -8.20 -9.99
N TYR A 74 13.85 -6.96 -9.56
CA TYR A 74 14.88 -6.05 -9.06
C TYR A 74 15.54 -6.58 -7.78
N THR A 75 14.77 -7.07 -6.81
CA THR A 75 15.29 -7.72 -5.58
C THR A 75 16.07 -8.99 -5.90
N LYS A 76 15.63 -9.77 -6.88
CA LYS A 76 16.40 -10.92 -7.39
C LYS A 76 17.74 -10.50 -8.02
N GLN A 77 17.79 -9.36 -8.70
CA GLN A 77 19.01 -8.80 -9.30
C GLN A 77 19.92 -8.12 -8.26
N TYR A 78 19.36 -7.52 -7.22
CA TYR A 78 20.12 -6.94 -6.10
C TYR A 78 20.82 -8.02 -5.26
N GLY A 79 20.26 -9.25 -5.23
CA GLY A 79 20.92 -10.41 -4.64
C GLY A 79 20.90 -10.43 -3.11
N LEU A 80 21.65 -11.37 -2.53
CA LEU A 80 21.68 -11.72 -1.09
C LEU A 80 22.60 -10.82 -0.23
N GLY A 81 22.66 -9.51 -0.53
CA GLY A 81 23.41 -8.54 0.29
C GLY A 81 24.83 -9.01 0.61
N ALA A 82 25.65 -9.24 -0.42
CA ALA A 82 26.99 -9.81 -0.27
C ALA A 82 28.04 -8.82 0.28
N GLU A 83 27.63 -7.62 0.73
CA GLU A 83 28.52 -6.54 1.21
C GLU A 83 28.38 -6.21 2.71
N GLU A 84 27.61 -6.95 3.52
CA GLU A 84 27.53 -6.68 4.96
C GLU A 84 28.42 -7.62 5.79
N GLU A 85 29.35 -7.03 6.56
CA GLU A 85 30.38 -7.74 7.37
C GLU A 85 29.80 -8.48 8.60
N ASP A 86 28.64 -8.09 9.12
CA ASP A 86 28.04 -8.67 10.33
C ASP A 86 26.90 -9.66 10.05
N VAL A 87 27.08 -10.91 10.51
CA VAL A 87 26.12 -12.02 10.32
C VAL A 87 24.74 -11.71 10.92
N PHE A 88 24.69 -10.94 12.01
CA PHE A 88 23.44 -10.54 12.65
C PHE A 88 22.66 -9.53 11.80
N VAL A 89 23.33 -8.46 11.34
CA VAL A 89 22.74 -7.43 10.47
C VAL A 89 22.26 -8.07 9.18
N ARG A 90 23.06 -8.96 8.59
CA ARG A 90 22.68 -9.71 7.40
C ARG A 90 21.46 -10.60 7.60
N CYS A 91 21.34 -11.29 8.75
CA CYS A 91 20.18 -12.13 9.06
C CYS A 91 18.91 -11.28 9.23
N VAL A 92 19.01 -10.15 9.93
CA VAL A 92 17.91 -9.18 10.11
C VAL A 92 17.47 -8.59 8.77
N SER A 93 18.42 -8.18 7.92
CA SER A 93 18.16 -7.68 6.57
C SER A 93 17.49 -8.72 5.66
N ILE A 94 17.89 -10.00 5.75
CA ILE A 94 17.24 -11.09 5.00
C ILE A 94 15.82 -11.34 5.51
N LEU A 95 15.61 -11.33 6.83
CA LEU A 95 14.29 -11.50 7.44
C LEU A 95 13.34 -10.34 7.12
N SER A 96 13.82 -9.08 7.13
CA SER A 96 13.05 -7.92 6.68
C SER A 96 12.67 -8.04 5.21
N ASN A 97 13.62 -8.37 4.32
CA ASN A 97 13.32 -8.55 2.90
C ASN A 97 12.32 -9.69 2.66
N LEU A 98 12.43 -10.79 3.40
CA LEU A 98 11.48 -11.91 3.32
C LEU A 98 10.09 -11.49 3.82
N ALA A 99 10.02 -10.73 4.91
CA ALA A 99 8.78 -10.18 5.44
C ALA A 99 8.12 -9.21 4.45
N ASP A 100 8.91 -8.37 3.78
CA ASP A 100 8.44 -7.48 2.71
C ASP A 100 7.93 -8.28 1.51
N GLN A 101 8.64 -9.32 1.07
CA GLN A 101 8.18 -10.18 -0.02
C GLN A 101 6.94 -10.99 0.31
N LEU A 102 6.69 -11.30 1.59
CA LEU A 102 5.46 -11.95 2.06
C LEU A 102 4.33 -10.95 2.29
N TYR A 103 4.65 -9.69 2.62
CA TYR A 103 3.68 -8.61 2.80
C TYR A 103 2.83 -8.39 1.54
N TYR A 104 3.47 -8.28 0.38
CA TYR A 104 2.80 -8.04 -0.90
C TYR A 104 1.73 -9.10 -1.24
N PRO A 105 2.04 -10.41 -1.32
CA PRO A 105 1.03 -11.43 -1.62
C PRO A 105 -0.07 -11.51 -0.55
N CYS A 106 0.27 -11.28 0.73
CA CYS A 106 -0.75 -11.20 1.78
C CYS A 106 -1.70 -10.00 1.59
N GLU A 107 -1.20 -8.85 1.16
CA GLU A 107 -2.01 -7.67 0.81
C GLU A 107 -2.95 -7.97 -0.37
N HIS A 108 -2.47 -8.71 -1.38
CA HIS A 108 -3.31 -9.10 -2.54
C HIS A 108 -4.38 -10.12 -2.19
N VAL A 109 -4.07 -11.10 -1.33
CA VAL A 109 -5.08 -12.07 -0.86
C VAL A 109 -6.15 -11.36 -0.03
N ALA A 110 -5.78 -10.39 0.81
CA ALA A 110 -6.73 -9.55 1.55
C ALA A 110 -7.64 -8.77 0.60
N TRP A 111 -7.05 -8.13 -0.44
CA TRP A 111 -7.82 -7.42 -1.46
C TRP A 111 -8.76 -8.34 -2.26
N ALA A 112 -8.28 -9.51 -2.68
CA ALA A 112 -9.08 -10.47 -3.44
C ALA A 112 -10.24 -11.04 -2.60
N ALA A 113 -10.04 -11.17 -1.29
CA ALA A 113 -11.10 -11.49 -0.34
C ALA A 113 -12.13 -10.35 -0.22
N ASP A 114 -11.70 -9.09 -0.09
CA ASP A 114 -12.59 -7.90 -0.07
C ASP A 114 -13.40 -7.76 -1.37
N ALA A 115 -12.78 -8.05 -2.52
CA ALA A 115 -13.42 -8.03 -3.83
C ALA A 115 -14.37 -9.23 -4.06
N LYS A 116 -14.52 -10.13 -3.09
CA LYS A 116 -15.28 -11.40 -3.17
C LYS A 116 -14.80 -12.35 -4.28
N ILE A 117 -13.57 -12.19 -4.74
CA ILE A 117 -12.92 -13.09 -5.71
C ILE A 117 -12.51 -14.39 -4.99
N LEU A 118 -12.08 -14.27 -3.74
CA LEU A 118 -11.73 -15.39 -2.86
C LEU A 118 -12.68 -15.42 -1.66
N HIS A 119 -13.24 -16.59 -1.35
CA HIS A 119 -14.06 -16.83 -0.15
C HIS A 119 -13.16 -17.07 1.07
N VAL A 120 -12.43 -16.05 1.50
CA VAL A 120 -11.51 -16.12 2.65
C VAL A 120 -11.70 -14.89 3.53
N ASP A 121 -11.41 -14.98 4.83
CA ASP A 121 -11.56 -13.87 5.77
C ASP A 121 -10.58 -12.73 5.47
N SER A 122 -11.05 -11.71 4.75
CA SER A 122 -10.28 -10.49 4.43
C SER A 122 -9.62 -9.87 5.68
N ALA A 123 -10.36 -9.76 6.79
CA ALA A 123 -9.86 -9.14 8.03
C ALA A 123 -8.62 -9.85 8.60
N ARG A 124 -8.53 -11.18 8.47
CA ARG A 124 -7.37 -11.96 8.92
C ARG A 124 -6.15 -11.69 8.07
N TRP A 125 -6.32 -11.58 6.75
CA TRP A 125 -5.24 -11.30 5.81
C TRP A 125 -4.73 -9.85 5.90
N TRP A 126 -5.63 -8.88 6.12
CA TRP A 126 -5.24 -7.50 6.42
C TRP A 126 -4.44 -7.39 7.72
N THR A 127 -4.84 -8.13 8.75
CA THR A 127 -4.10 -8.17 10.02
C THR A 127 -2.71 -8.78 9.80
N LEU A 128 -2.62 -9.91 9.09
CA LEU A 128 -1.34 -10.55 8.76
C LEU A 128 -0.42 -9.63 7.95
N SER A 129 -0.93 -8.99 6.92
CA SER A 129 -0.22 -7.99 6.12
C SER A 129 0.29 -6.85 7.01
N THR A 130 -0.56 -6.26 7.85
CA THR A 130 -0.17 -5.18 8.76
C THR A 130 0.91 -5.64 9.76
N THR A 131 0.82 -6.87 10.27
CA THR A 131 1.84 -7.41 11.20
C THR A 131 3.18 -7.67 10.52
N LEU A 132 3.19 -8.17 9.28
CA LEU A 132 4.42 -8.38 8.51
C LEU A 132 5.10 -7.06 8.19
N TRP A 133 4.32 -6.04 7.81
CA TRP A 133 4.83 -4.69 7.59
C TRP A 133 5.42 -4.08 8.86
N GLY A 134 4.71 -4.19 9.99
CA GLY A 134 5.20 -3.71 11.28
C GLY A 134 6.48 -4.42 11.72
N LEU A 135 6.58 -5.73 11.47
CA LEU A 135 7.77 -6.52 11.78
C LEU A 135 8.96 -6.10 10.90
N SER A 136 8.75 -5.92 9.60
CA SER A 136 9.79 -5.43 8.68
C SER A 136 10.32 -4.05 9.11
N LEU A 137 9.42 -3.15 9.53
CA LEU A 137 9.79 -1.82 10.01
C LEU A 137 10.65 -1.89 11.29
N LEU A 138 10.26 -2.75 12.24
CA LEU A 138 10.99 -2.94 13.50
C LEU A 138 12.37 -3.54 13.26
N LEU A 139 12.47 -4.52 12.37
CA LEU A 139 13.73 -5.14 11.98
C LEU A 139 14.64 -4.13 11.24
N GLY A 140 14.08 -3.30 10.36
CA GLY A 140 14.82 -2.24 9.67
C GLY A 140 15.37 -1.14 10.62
N VAL A 141 14.63 -0.80 11.67
CA VAL A 141 15.13 0.10 12.73
C VAL A 141 16.19 -0.58 13.59
N ALA A 142 16.06 -1.88 13.85
CA ALA A 142 17.02 -2.65 14.64
C ALA A 142 18.34 -2.94 13.90
N SER A 143 18.34 -2.88 12.57
CA SER A 143 19.53 -2.99 11.72
C SER A 143 20.29 -1.67 11.50
N CYS A 144 19.82 -0.56 12.07
CA CYS A 144 20.41 0.78 11.92
C CYS A 144 21.31 1.14 13.11
#